data_AF-A0A852F7V2-F1
#
_entry.id   AF-A0A852F7V2-F1
#
_cell.length_a   1.000
_cell.length_b   1.000
_cell.length_c   1.000
_cell.angle_alpha   90.00
_cell.angle_beta   90.00
_cell.angle_gamma   90.00
#
_symmetry.space_group_name_H-M   'P 1'
#
loop_
_entity.id
_entity.type
_entity.pdbx_description
1 polymer ?
#
loop_
_entity_poly.entity_id
_entity_poly.type
_entity_poly.pdbx_seq_one_letter_code
_entity_poly.pdbx_strand_id
1 'polypeptide(L)'
;HGKPWRSMCKGLVLGTLLTSFMLLLYSYAVPPLQVSVTEIPIPFSCSSHLSPVQAPSPSNGTGSASGWSCRPKLNVMFMKTHKTASSTILNILFRFGEKHRLKFAFPNGRNDFYYPSFFERSQVQHYRPGVCFNIICNHMRFHYEEVRKLLPPDTTFVTVLRDPAYLFESSFHYFGPVIPLTWKITGEDKLDEFLRDPQHYYDPNGFNAHYLQNLLFFDFGYDSSMDANSPLVEEHIQEIDRRFHLVMLLEYFDESLVLLKDLLCWQLEDVLYFKLNARKGSTVSRLTPELYEQATAWNLIDAKLYRYFNATFWRKVEAYGRERMARDVAELQRENKKMTSICIDGGHAVDASAIQESSMQPWQPLGEKTILGYNLKKKISKKHQKLCRKMLTPEIQYLTDLGANLWITKLWSYVRDFLKW
;
A
#
# COMPACT_ATOMS: atom_id res chain seq x y z
N HIS A 1 0.18 20.08 -60.00
CA HIS A 1 0.62 18.95 -59.14
C HIS A 1 1.56 19.46 -58.04
N GLY A 2 1.30 19.21 -56.75
CA GLY A 2 2.19 19.68 -55.68
C GLY A 2 1.67 19.65 -54.23
N LYS A 3 0.81 18.69 -53.85
CA LYS A 3 0.25 18.61 -52.49
C LYS A 3 0.44 17.30 -51.67
N PRO A 4 0.92 16.15 -52.18
CA PRO A 4 1.06 14.95 -51.34
C PRO A 4 2.31 14.95 -50.43
N TRP A 5 3.41 15.58 -50.87
CA TRP A 5 4.70 15.55 -50.16
C TRP A 5 4.71 16.29 -48.82
N ARG A 6 4.00 17.43 -48.71
CA ARG A 6 3.92 18.21 -47.45
C ARG A 6 3.14 17.48 -46.35
N SER A 7 2.21 16.59 -46.70
CA SER A 7 1.43 15.83 -45.74
C SER A 7 2.23 14.62 -45.21
N MET A 8 2.93 13.91 -46.09
CA MET A 8 3.82 12.82 -45.71
C MET A 8 4.97 13.29 -44.82
N CYS A 9 5.57 14.44 -45.14
CA CYS A 9 6.67 14.99 -44.33
C CYS A 9 6.21 15.40 -42.92
N LYS A 10 4.98 15.90 -42.77
CA LYS A 10 4.37 16.16 -41.44
C LYS A 10 4.08 14.88 -40.67
N GLY A 11 3.60 13.83 -41.35
CA GLY A 11 3.38 12.51 -40.74
C GLY A 11 4.68 11.85 -40.27
N LEU A 12 5.75 11.99 -41.06
CA LEU A 12 7.08 11.52 -40.70
C LEU A 12 7.62 12.29 -39.50
N VAL A 13 7.57 13.63 -39.50
CA VAL A 13 8.04 14.45 -38.36
C VAL A 13 7.26 14.13 -37.08
N LEU A 14 5.94 13.95 -37.15
CA LEU A 14 5.12 13.58 -36.00
C LEU A 14 5.45 12.16 -35.51
N GLY A 15 5.67 11.22 -36.43
CA GLY A 15 6.11 9.87 -36.12
C GLY A 15 7.49 9.83 -35.46
N THR A 16 8.45 10.62 -35.95
CA THR A 16 9.79 10.73 -35.36
C THR A 16 9.75 11.40 -34.00
N LEU A 17 8.90 12.43 -33.81
CA LEU A 17 8.72 13.07 -32.50
C LEU A 17 8.06 12.11 -31.49
N LEU A 18 7.03 11.38 -31.90
CA LEU A 18 6.36 10.40 -31.05
C LEU A 18 7.30 9.24 -30.68
N THR A 19 8.03 8.70 -31.64
CA THR A 19 9.01 7.62 -31.39
C THR A 19 10.19 8.11 -30.55
N SER A 20 10.69 9.33 -30.79
CA SER A 20 11.74 9.92 -29.96
C SER A 20 11.25 10.17 -28.54
N PHE A 21 10.00 10.65 -28.37
CA PHE A 21 9.38 10.84 -27.06
C PHE A 21 9.16 9.51 -26.34
N MET A 22 8.72 8.47 -27.06
CA MET A 22 8.55 7.11 -26.51
C MET A 22 9.90 6.47 -26.16
N LEU A 23 10.94 6.68 -26.96
CA LEU A 23 12.31 6.23 -26.67
C LEU A 23 12.91 6.96 -25.47
N LEU A 24 12.62 8.26 -25.32
CA LEU A 24 12.99 9.03 -24.14
C LEU A 24 12.25 8.51 -22.90
N LEU A 25 10.94 8.29 -23.00
CA LEU A 25 10.15 7.68 -21.94
C LEU A 25 10.67 6.28 -21.58
N TYR A 26 11.06 5.49 -22.57
CA TYR A 26 11.65 4.17 -22.38
C TYR A 26 13.01 4.26 -21.70
N SER A 27 13.87 5.22 -22.06
CA SER A 27 15.17 5.40 -21.41
C SER A 27 15.07 5.93 -19.97
N TYR A 28 13.97 6.59 -19.61
CA TYR A 28 13.65 6.93 -18.21
C TYR A 28 12.91 5.80 -17.45
N ALA A 29 12.34 4.82 -18.16
CA ALA A 29 11.61 3.68 -17.58
C ALA A 29 12.48 2.43 -17.40
N VAL A 30 13.56 2.29 -18.18
CA VAL A 30 14.55 1.22 -18.04
C VAL A 30 15.62 1.66 -17.04
N PRO A 31 15.86 0.92 -15.94
CA PRO A 31 16.97 1.22 -15.04
C PRO A 31 18.30 1.13 -15.81
N PRO A 32 19.28 2.02 -15.56
CA PRO A 32 20.61 1.84 -16.12
C PRO A 32 21.15 0.46 -15.70
N LEU A 33 21.80 -0.24 -16.64
CA LEU A 33 22.59 -1.44 -16.36
C LEU A 33 23.45 -1.20 -15.11
N GLN A 34 23.16 -1.95 -14.04
CA GLN A 34 23.95 -1.94 -12.82
C GLN A 34 25.39 -2.37 -13.17
N VAL A 35 26.29 -1.40 -13.27
CA VAL A 35 27.72 -1.67 -13.17
C VAL A 35 27.96 -2.13 -11.73
N SER A 36 28.26 -3.41 -11.58
CA SER A 36 28.65 -4.04 -10.31
C SER A 36 29.81 -3.26 -9.70
N VAL A 37 29.51 -2.40 -8.72
CA VAL A 37 30.52 -1.83 -7.83
C VAL A 37 30.82 -2.91 -6.81
N THR A 38 32.03 -3.46 -6.86
CA THR A 38 32.59 -4.35 -5.86
C THR A 38 32.32 -3.80 -4.45
N GLU A 39 31.50 -4.51 -3.68
CA GLU A 39 31.17 -4.14 -2.30
C GLU A 39 32.41 -4.32 -1.43
N ILE A 40 32.97 -3.21 -0.95
CA ILE A 40 33.85 -3.21 0.21
C ILE A 40 32.95 -3.36 1.44
N PRO A 41 33.13 -4.38 2.29
CA PRO A 41 32.25 -4.61 3.43
C PRO A 41 32.53 -3.54 4.49
N ILE A 42 31.73 -2.48 4.52
CA ILE A 42 31.74 -1.50 5.61
C ILE A 42 30.48 -1.71 6.46
N PRO A 43 30.61 -2.03 7.75
CA PRO A 43 29.48 -2.31 8.63
C PRO A 43 28.84 -1.00 9.11
N PHE A 44 28.02 -0.37 8.26
CA PHE A 44 27.11 0.69 8.72
C PHE A 44 25.68 0.14 8.80
N SER A 45 25.46 -0.77 9.74
CA SER A 45 24.13 -0.98 10.30
C SER A 45 23.62 0.35 10.86
N CYS A 46 22.30 0.58 10.80
CA CYS A 46 21.61 1.64 11.53
C CYS A 46 21.72 1.40 13.05
N SER A 47 22.93 1.48 13.60
CA SER A 47 23.21 1.39 15.03
C SER A 47 23.36 2.80 15.57
N SER A 48 22.25 3.53 15.65
CA SER A 48 22.23 4.76 16.40
C SER A 48 22.17 4.44 17.89
N HIS A 49 23.31 4.58 18.57
CA HIS A 49 23.40 4.86 20.00
C HIS A 49 22.70 6.19 20.30
N LEU A 50 21.37 6.22 20.28
CA LEU A 50 20.58 7.34 20.80
C LEU A 50 19.34 6.76 21.47
N SER A 51 19.50 6.34 22.72
CA SER A 51 18.37 6.17 23.65
C SER A 51 17.54 7.47 23.66
N PRO A 52 16.20 7.40 23.68
CA PRO A 52 15.39 8.60 23.81
C PRO A 52 15.74 9.31 25.12
N VAL A 53 16.06 10.60 25.03
CA VAL A 53 16.11 11.55 26.14
C VAL A 53 14.93 11.26 27.06
N GLN A 54 15.23 10.86 28.30
CA GLN A 54 14.24 10.67 29.35
C GLN A 54 13.43 11.95 29.49
N ALA A 55 12.13 11.88 29.20
CA ALA A 55 11.19 12.88 29.68
C ALA A 55 11.23 12.89 31.22
N PRO A 56 11.07 14.04 31.90
CA PRO A 56 11.20 14.12 33.34
C PRO A 56 10.10 13.28 34.02
N SER A 57 10.51 12.39 34.91
CA SER A 57 9.62 11.65 35.80
C SER A 57 8.93 12.63 36.78
N PRO A 58 7.61 12.53 37.02
CA PRO A 58 7.00 13.16 38.19
C PRO A 58 7.44 12.40 39.43
N SER A 59 7.90 13.13 40.45
CA SER A 59 8.32 12.57 41.74
C SER A 59 7.13 12.15 42.62
N ASN A 60 7.35 11.01 43.28
CA ASN A 60 6.78 10.50 44.54
C ASN A 60 5.25 10.39 44.72
N GLY A 61 4.78 9.15 44.60
CA GLY A 61 3.57 8.64 45.25
C GLY A 61 3.77 7.16 45.59
N THR A 62 3.64 6.82 46.87
CA THR A 62 3.88 5.51 47.48
C THR A 62 2.90 4.42 47.01
N GLY A 63 3.45 3.25 46.65
CA GLY A 63 2.84 1.92 46.82
C GLY A 63 1.54 1.59 46.09
N SER A 64 1.63 1.04 44.88
CA SER A 64 0.70 0.04 44.34
C SER A 64 1.38 -0.74 43.21
N ALA A 65 1.02 -2.03 43.09
CA ALA A 65 1.65 -3.04 42.25
C ALA A 65 2.06 -2.52 40.85
N SER A 66 3.29 -2.87 40.44
CA SER A 66 3.89 -2.51 39.17
C SER A 66 3.11 -3.06 37.97
N GLY A 67 2.04 -2.36 37.59
CA GLY A 67 1.46 -2.50 36.25
C GLY A 67 2.52 -2.07 35.26
N TRP A 68 3.02 -3.01 34.46
CA TRP A 68 3.95 -2.69 33.39
C TRP A 68 3.28 -1.72 32.42
N SER A 69 3.64 -0.43 32.48
CA SER A 69 3.18 0.57 31.52
C SER A 69 3.89 0.30 30.19
N CYS A 70 3.17 -0.22 29.19
CA CYS A 70 3.77 -0.38 27.87
C CYS A 70 4.06 0.98 27.24
N ARG A 71 5.26 1.15 26.67
CA ARG A 71 5.66 2.38 25.98
C ARG A 71 5.30 2.30 24.50
N PRO A 72 4.75 3.36 23.89
CA PRO A 72 4.42 3.37 22.48
C PRO A 72 5.66 3.08 21.62
N LYS A 73 5.54 2.10 20.71
CA LYS A 73 6.59 1.81 19.73
C LYS A 73 6.58 2.86 18.63
N LEU A 74 7.77 3.38 18.31
CA LEU A 74 7.96 4.46 17.35
C LEU A 74 8.53 3.99 16.01
N ASN A 75 9.21 2.84 16.00
CA ASN A 75 9.84 2.30 14.80
C ASN A 75 8.94 1.22 14.18
N VAL A 76 8.38 1.50 13.00
CA VAL A 76 7.40 0.64 12.33
C VAL A 76 7.77 0.47 10.86
N MET A 77 7.97 -0.76 10.44
CA MET A 77 8.00 -1.12 9.03
C MET A 77 6.64 -1.69 8.66
N PHE A 78 5.93 -1.02 7.76
CA PHE A 78 4.71 -1.55 7.16
C PHE A 78 4.98 -1.97 5.72
N MET A 79 4.98 -3.29 5.48
CA MET A 79 5.06 -3.81 4.12
C MET A 79 3.69 -3.66 3.46
N LYS A 80 3.58 -2.61 2.66
CA LYS A 80 2.33 -2.20 2.01
C LYS A 80 2.05 -3.09 0.80
N THR A 81 1.13 -4.04 0.95
CA THR A 81 0.64 -4.88 -0.16
C THR A 81 -0.44 -4.16 -0.98
N HIS A 82 -0.58 -4.56 -2.25
CA HIS A 82 -1.55 -3.97 -3.16
C HIS A 82 -2.98 -4.45 -2.86
N LYS A 83 -3.97 -3.55 -3.02
CA LYS A 83 -5.41 -3.85 -2.98
C LYS A 83 -5.93 -4.49 -1.67
N THR A 84 -5.24 -4.27 -0.56
CA THR A 84 -5.55 -4.79 0.79
C THR A 84 -6.04 -3.70 1.77
N ALA A 85 -6.62 -2.61 1.25
CA ALA A 85 -6.93 -1.37 2.00
C ALA A 85 -5.72 -0.73 2.73
N SER A 86 -4.52 -1.03 2.24
CA SER A 86 -3.26 -0.58 2.81
C SER A 86 -3.07 0.95 2.81
N SER A 87 -3.78 1.71 1.96
CA SER A 87 -3.83 3.18 2.03
C SER A 87 -4.48 3.72 3.30
N THR A 88 -5.44 3.00 3.89
CA THR A 88 -6.03 3.38 5.19
C THR A 88 -5.01 3.19 6.32
N ILE A 89 -4.27 2.07 6.32
CA ILE A 89 -3.20 1.82 7.30
C ILE A 89 -2.07 2.85 7.11
N LEU A 90 -1.68 3.17 5.87
CA LEU A 90 -0.70 4.22 5.60
C LEU A 90 -1.13 5.58 6.17
N ASN A 91 -2.41 5.97 6.04
CA ASN A 91 -2.93 7.19 6.67
C ASN A 91 -2.81 7.16 8.20
N ILE A 92 -3.10 6.01 8.82
CA ILE A 92 -2.89 5.79 10.27
C ILE A 92 -1.43 6.05 10.64
N LEU A 93 -0.48 5.42 9.92
CA LEU A 93 0.96 5.56 10.17
C LEU A 93 1.47 6.98 9.94
N PHE A 94 0.97 7.67 8.91
CA PHE A 94 1.31 9.08 8.65
C PHE A 94 0.89 10.00 9.77
N ARG A 95 -0.35 9.88 10.25
CA ARG A 95 -0.83 10.69 11.38
C ARG A 95 -0.04 10.40 12.65
N PHE A 96 0.25 9.13 12.93
CA PHE A 96 1.06 8.76 14.08
C PHE A 96 2.47 9.35 13.99
N GLY A 97 3.16 9.16 12.85
CA GLY A 97 4.50 9.69 12.68
C GLY A 97 4.55 11.21 12.71
N GLU A 98 3.55 11.90 12.15
CA GLU A 98 3.47 13.36 12.25
C GLU A 98 3.21 13.83 13.69
N LYS A 99 2.31 13.16 14.43
CA LYS A 99 2.03 13.43 15.85
C LYS A 99 3.30 13.32 16.70
N HIS A 100 4.14 12.33 16.40
CA HIS A 100 5.36 12.04 17.15
C HIS A 100 6.65 12.60 16.51
N ARG A 101 6.54 13.40 15.45
CA ARG A 101 7.67 13.98 14.69
C ARG A 101 8.70 12.94 14.24
N LEU A 102 8.20 11.79 13.79
CA LEU A 102 9.01 10.67 13.34
C LEU A 102 9.53 10.88 11.92
N LYS A 103 10.68 10.26 11.63
CA LYS A 103 11.31 10.34 10.33
C LYS A 103 10.82 9.22 9.41
N PHE A 104 10.23 9.60 8.29
CA PHE A 104 9.75 8.66 7.27
C PHE A 104 10.83 8.40 6.22
N ALA A 105 10.97 7.14 5.80
CA ALA A 105 11.67 6.82 4.55
C ALA A 105 10.65 6.95 3.42
N PHE A 106 10.71 8.05 2.68
CA PHE A 106 9.87 8.26 1.51
C PHE A 106 10.62 7.94 0.21
N PRO A 107 9.92 7.50 -0.85
CA PRO A 107 10.50 7.40 -2.18
C PRO A 107 10.90 8.77 -2.73
N ASN A 108 11.84 8.78 -3.68
CA ASN A 108 12.27 9.99 -4.39
C ASN A 108 11.74 10.02 -5.83
N GLY A 109 10.76 10.88 -6.10
CA GLY A 109 10.18 11.15 -7.41
C GLY A 109 8.83 10.50 -7.68
N ARG A 110 8.58 9.32 -7.09
CA ARG A 110 7.34 8.52 -7.22
C ARG A 110 6.63 8.38 -5.89
N ASN A 111 5.43 7.81 -5.86
CA ASN A 111 4.70 7.41 -4.64
C ASN A 111 5.03 5.97 -4.17
N ASP A 112 5.84 5.25 -4.94
CA ASP A 112 6.38 3.89 -4.68
C ASP A 112 7.91 3.90 -4.76
N PHE A 113 8.55 2.83 -4.30
CA PHE A 113 9.99 2.62 -4.41
C PHE A 113 10.36 1.88 -5.71
N TYR A 114 10.10 2.51 -6.86
CA TYR A 114 10.44 1.98 -8.20
C TYR A 114 9.91 0.57 -8.49
N TYR A 115 8.71 0.29 -7.99
CA TYR A 115 8.01 -0.97 -8.26
C TYR A 115 7.79 -1.13 -9.78
N PRO A 116 8.03 -2.33 -10.38
CA PRO A 116 8.16 -3.66 -9.75
C PRO A 116 9.61 -4.12 -9.47
N SER A 117 10.60 -3.23 -9.55
CA SER A 117 11.98 -3.58 -9.20
C SER A 117 12.09 -3.84 -7.70
N PHE A 118 13.04 -4.70 -7.29
CA PHE A 118 13.34 -4.91 -5.88
C PHE A 118 13.68 -3.58 -5.20
N PHE A 119 13.25 -3.48 -3.94
CA PHE A 119 13.59 -2.34 -3.10
C PHE A 119 15.11 -2.25 -2.92
N GLU A 120 15.62 -1.03 -3.08
CA GLU A 120 16.98 -0.67 -2.70
C GLU A 120 16.94 0.59 -1.83
N ARG A 121 17.76 0.63 -0.78
CA ARG A 121 17.80 1.80 0.13
C ARG A 121 18.21 3.11 -0.55
N SER A 122 18.91 3.02 -1.68
CA SER A 122 19.26 4.15 -2.56
C SER A 122 18.03 4.89 -3.12
N GLN A 123 16.87 4.22 -3.18
CA GLN A 123 15.61 4.78 -3.67
C GLN A 123 14.94 5.70 -2.64
N VAL A 124 15.40 5.69 -1.39
CA VAL A 124 14.87 6.53 -0.32
C VAL A 124 15.37 7.97 -0.46
N GLN A 125 14.43 8.91 -0.41
CA GLN A 125 14.71 10.34 -0.42
C GLN A 125 15.67 10.72 0.71
N HIS A 126 16.72 11.46 0.36
CA HIS A 126 17.77 11.91 1.27
C HIS A 126 18.56 10.78 1.97
N TYR A 127 18.53 9.55 1.44
CA TYR A 127 19.36 8.48 1.96
C TYR A 127 20.85 8.84 1.93
N ARG A 128 21.53 8.51 3.03
CA ARG A 128 22.98 8.50 3.16
C ARG A 128 23.37 7.28 3.99
N PRO A 129 24.55 6.66 3.78
CA PRO A 129 25.00 5.55 4.62
C PRO A 129 24.91 5.87 6.11
N GLY A 130 24.39 4.93 6.91
CA GLY A 130 24.21 5.05 8.36
C GLY A 130 22.97 5.83 8.82
N VAL A 131 22.17 6.37 7.90
CA VAL A 131 20.94 7.10 8.27
C VAL A 131 19.80 6.14 8.63
N CYS A 132 19.22 6.35 9.82
CA CYS A 132 18.02 5.64 10.26
C CYS A 132 16.73 6.40 9.93
N PHE A 133 15.66 5.62 9.80
CA PHE A 133 14.27 6.08 9.67
C PHE A 133 13.40 5.36 10.70
N ASN A 134 12.32 6.00 11.12
CA ASN A 134 11.37 5.40 12.05
C ASN A 134 10.27 4.63 11.31
N ILE A 135 9.77 5.16 10.19
CA ILE A 135 8.64 4.57 9.47
C ILE A 135 8.98 4.36 7.99
N ILE A 136 8.73 3.15 7.49
CA ILE A 136 8.70 2.81 6.07
C ILE A 136 7.34 2.21 5.76
N CYS A 137 6.58 2.78 4.83
CA CYS A 137 5.20 2.33 4.59
C CYS A 137 4.67 2.54 3.16
N ASN A 138 5.52 2.96 2.21
CA ASN A 138 5.17 3.07 0.79
C ASN A 138 5.29 1.71 0.07
N HIS A 139 4.64 1.58 -1.09
CA HIS A 139 4.75 0.38 -1.92
C HIS A 139 6.20 0.12 -2.37
N MET A 140 6.59 -1.16 -2.33
CA MET A 140 7.87 -1.67 -2.79
C MET A 140 7.71 -3.13 -3.21
N ARG A 141 8.67 -3.68 -3.96
CA ARG A 141 8.90 -5.12 -4.00
C ARG A 141 9.90 -5.44 -2.89
N PHE A 142 9.47 -6.21 -1.90
CA PHE A 142 10.20 -6.33 -0.65
C PHE A 142 11.59 -6.92 -0.83
N HIS A 143 12.57 -6.32 -0.17
CA HIS A 143 13.92 -6.84 -0.08
C HIS A 143 14.41 -6.64 1.36
N TYR A 144 14.25 -7.68 2.19
CA TYR A 144 14.44 -7.61 3.64
C TYR A 144 15.83 -7.06 4.03
N GLU A 145 16.88 -7.53 3.34
CA GLU A 145 18.25 -7.13 3.61
C GLU A 145 18.50 -5.63 3.38
N GLU A 146 17.86 -5.02 2.39
CA GLU A 146 17.96 -3.58 2.15
C GLU A 146 17.07 -2.77 3.09
N VAL A 147 15.87 -3.26 3.40
CA VAL A 147 14.92 -2.61 4.32
C VAL A 147 15.50 -2.54 5.73
N ARG A 148 16.04 -3.65 6.27
CA ARG A 148 16.56 -3.68 7.65
C ARG A 148 17.75 -2.74 7.86
N LYS A 149 18.51 -2.42 6.80
CA LYS A 149 19.65 -1.48 6.84
C LYS A 149 19.22 -0.03 7.06
N LEU A 150 17.93 0.30 6.96
CA LEU A 150 17.38 1.65 7.15
C LEU A 150 16.70 1.87 8.51
N LEU A 151 16.55 0.79 9.28
CA LEU A 151 15.65 0.72 10.41
C LEU A 151 16.42 0.36 11.69
N PRO A 152 16.07 0.95 12.84
CA PRO A 152 16.59 0.52 14.13
C PRO A 152 16.28 -0.98 14.41
N PRO A 153 17.14 -1.70 15.15
CA PRO A 153 16.94 -3.12 15.44
C PRO A 153 15.63 -3.48 16.15
N ASP A 154 15.03 -2.55 16.90
CA ASP A 154 13.78 -2.72 17.63
C ASP A 154 12.52 -2.46 16.78
N THR A 155 12.68 -2.27 15.47
CA THR A 155 11.58 -1.98 14.54
C THR A 155 10.57 -3.11 14.51
N THR A 156 9.29 -2.76 14.67
CA THR A 156 8.18 -3.71 14.51
C THR A 156 7.75 -3.78 13.05
N PHE A 157 7.88 -4.97 12.46
CA PHE A 157 7.45 -5.27 11.09
C PHE A 157 6.01 -5.76 11.07
N VAL A 158 5.17 -5.09 10.28
CA VAL A 158 3.76 -5.42 10.10
C VAL A 158 3.38 -5.38 8.63
N THR A 159 2.33 -6.10 8.25
CA THR A 159 1.77 -6.10 6.90
C THR A 159 0.29 -6.45 6.96
N VAL A 160 -0.38 -6.44 5.81
CA VAL A 160 -1.78 -6.81 5.67
C VAL A 160 -1.95 -7.69 4.45
N LEU A 161 -2.76 -8.73 4.55
CA LEU A 161 -3.17 -9.58 3.44
C LEU A 161 -4.67 -9.42 3.19
N ARG A 162 -5.10 -10.04 2.10
CA ARG A 162 -6.50 -10.15 1.70
C ARG A 162 -6.70 -11.53 1.10
N ASP A 163 -7.92 -12.03 1.16
CA ASP A 163 -8.35 -13.20 0.43
C ASP A 163 -7.90 -13.10 -1.06
N PRO A 164 -7.23 -14.14 -1.59
CA PRO A 164 -6.59 -14.09 -2.90
C PRO A 164 -7.57 -13.91 -4.07
N ALA A 165 -8.79 -14.46 -3.98
CA ALA A 165 -9.78 -14.33 -5.05
C ALA A 165 -10.35 -12.90 -5.09
N TYR A 166 -10.71 -12.34 -3.93
CA TYR A 166 -11.19 -10.96 -3.85
C TYR A 166 -10.07 -9.94 -4.11
N LEU A 167 -8.82 -10.28 -3.77
CA LEU A 167 -7.65 -9.53 -4.15
C LEU A 167 -7.51 -9.51 -5.68
N PHE A 168 -7.60 -10.67 -6.32
CA PHE A 168 -7.47 -10.80 -7.77
C PHE A 168 -8.56 -10.02 -8.51
N GLU A 169 -9.83 -10.12 -8.11
CA GLU A 169 -10.92 -9.29 -8.65
C GLU A 169 -10.59 -7.79 -8.54
N SER A 170 -10.06 -7.37 -7.38
CA SER A 170 -9.69 -5.96 -7.15
C SER A 170 -8.50 -5.52 -8.00
N SER A 171 -7.49 -6.37 -8.13
CA SER A 171 -6.27 -6.14 -8.91
C SER A 171 -6.60 -6.07 -10.40
N PHE A 172 -7.28 -7.08 -10.94
CA PHE A 172 -7.64 -7.19 -12.35
C PHE A 172 -8.41 -5.96 -12.83
N HIS A 173 -9.40 -5.52 -12.05
CA HIS A 173 -10.18 -4.34 -12.40
C HIS A 173 -9.43 -3.02 -12.24
N TYR A 174 -8.44 -2.94 -11.34
CA TYR A 174 -7.70 -1.69 -11.11
C TYR A 174 -6.52 -1.53 -12.07
N PHE A 175 -5.79 -2.62 -12.34
CA PHE A 175 -4.58 -2.61 -13.16
C PHE A 175 -4.81 -3.10 -14.59
N GLY A 176 -5.92 -3.76 -14.91
CA GLY A 176 -6.21 -4.27 -16.27
C GLY A 176 -5.93 -3.25 -17.38
N PRO A 177 -6.40 -1.99 -17.29
CA PRO A 177 -6.12 -0.97 -18.30
C PRO A 177 -4.63 -0.72 -18.59
N VAL A 178 -3.73 -1.00 -17.64
CA VAL A 178 -2.27 -0.85 -17.81
C VAL A 178 -1.54 -2.19 -18.03
N ILE A 179 -2.27 -3.27 -18.28
CA ILE A 179 -1.75 -4.60 -18.57
C ILE A 179 -2.21 -5.02 -19.97
N PRO A 180 -1.34 -4.93 -20.99
CA PRO A 180 -1.71 -5.21 -22.39
C PRO A 180 -2.37 -6.59 -22.61
N LEU A 181 -2.00 -7.59 -21.81
CA LEU A 181 -2.59 -8.93 -21.87
C LEU A 181 -4.12 -8.92 -21.67
N THR A 182 -4.67 -7.94 -20.96
CA THR A 182 -6.12 -7.84 -20.72
C THR A 182 -6.88 -7.14 -21.84
N TRP A 183 -6.19 -6.47 -22.75
CA TRP A 183 -6.82 -5.71 -23.83
C TRP A 183 -7.41 -6.63 -24.89
N LYS A 184 -6.76 -7.78 -25.13
CA LYS A 184 -7.22 -8.83 -26.06
C LYS A 184 -8.41 -9.65 -25.54
N ILE A 185 -8.75 -9.53 -24.26
CA ILE A 185 -9.89 -10.27 -23.68
C ILE A 185 -11.18 -9.64 -24.22
N THR A 186 -11.92 -10.45 -24.96
CA THR A 186 -13.25 -10.14 -25.51
C THR A 186 -14.33 -10.63 -24.56
N GLY A 187 -15.52 -10.04 -24.59
CA GLY A 187 -16.65 -10.40 -23.72
C GLY A 187 -17.12 -9.23 -22.85
N GLU A 188 -18.31 -9.37 -22.27
CA GLU A 188 -18.90 -8.34 -21.40
C GLU A 188 -18.17 -8.21 -20.07
N ASP A 189 -17.78 -9.34 -19.45
CA ASP A 189 -16.94 -9.37 -18.26
C ASP A 189 -15.58 -10.03 -18.54
N LYS A 190 -14.56 -9.20 -18.69
CA LYS A 190 -13.19 -9.64 -18.97
C LYS A 190 -12.58 -10.49 -17.85
N LEU A 191 -13.05 -10.35 -16.61
CA LEU A 191 -12.53 -11.14 -15.50
C LEU A 191 -13.02 -12.60 -15.59
N ASP A 192 -14.29 -12.79 -15.91
CA ASP A 192 -14.89 -14.12 -16.12
C ASP A 192 -14.19 -14.84 -17.27
N GLU A 193 -14.07 -14.19 -18.43
CA GLU A 193 -13.38 -14.77 -19.59
C GLU A 193 -11.91 -15.09 -19.31
N PHE A 194 -11.21 -14.25 -18.52
CA PHE A 194 -9.86 -14.58 -18.07
C PHE A 194 -9.82 -15.84 -17.19
N LEU A 195 -10.74 -15.97 -16.23
CA LEU A 195 -10.73 -17.06 -15.25
C LEU A 195 -11.13 -18.41 -15.85
N ARG A 196 -11.87 -18.43 -16.95
CA ARG A 196 -12.20 -19.66 -17.69
C ARG A 196 -11.01 -20.27 -18.42
N ASP A 197 -10.10 -19.45 -18.92
CA ASP A 197 -8.88 -19.90 -19.61
C ASP A 197 -7.67 -18.98 -19.34
N PRO A 198 -7.17 -18.94 -18.09
CA PRO A 198 -6.13 -17.99 -17.73
C PRO A 198 -4.83 -18.23 -18.50
N GLN A 199 -4.56 -19.47 -18.90
CA GLN A 199 -3.35 -19.90 -19.61
C GLN A 199 -3.30 -19.35 -21.03
N HIS A 200 -4.45 -19.12 -21.65
CA HIS A 200 -4.54 -18.44 -22.94
C HIS A 200 -4.26 -16.93 -22.85
N TYR A 201 -4.64 -16.30 -21.73
CA TYR A 201 -4.54 -14.85 -21.57
C TYR A 201 -3.28 -14.38 -20.85
N TYR A 202 -2.64 -15.26 -20.07
CA TYR A 202 -1.49 -14.92 -19.23
C TYR A 202 -0.14 -15.31 -19.85
N ASP A 203 0.82 -14.40 -19.74
CA ASP A 203 2.25 -14.64 -20.00
C ASP A 203 3.02 -13.99 -18.84
N PRO A 204 3.81 -14.73 -18.05
CA PRO A 204 4.55 -14.18 -16.92
C PRO A 204 5.59 -13.12 -17.33
N ASN A 205 6.05 -13.13 -18.59
CA ASN A 205 6.98 -12.13 -19.12
C ASN A 205 6.25 -10.89 -19.69
N GLY A 206 4.92 -10.89 -19.67
CA GLY A 206 4.12 -9.79 -20.15
C GLY A 206 4.35 -8.50 -19.34
N PHE A 207 4.25 -7.36 -20.02
CA PHE A 207 4.33 -6.06 -19.34
C PHE A 207 3.26 -5.96 -18.24
N ASN A 208 3.70 -5.68 -17.01
CA ASN A 208 2.86 -5.62 -15.80
C ASN A 208 2.12 -6.93 -15.44
N ALA A 209 2.55 -8.09 -15.96
CA ALA A 209 1.90 -9.38 -15.69
C ALA A 209 1.90 -9.79 -14.21
N HIS A 210 2.82 -9.27 -13.39
CA HIS A 210 2.88 -9.53 -11.94
C HIS A 210 1.61 -9.13 -11.18
N TYR A 211 0.78 -8.22 -11.71
CA TYR A 211 -0.52 -7.89 -11.10
C TYR A 211 -1.61 -8.96 -11.33
N LEU A 212 -1.38 -9.90 -12.24
CA LEU A 212 -2.38 -10.90 -12.65
C LEU A 212 -2.20 -12.27 -11.98
N GLN A 213 -1.16 -12.51 -11.20
CA GLN A 213 -0.98 -13.80 -10.54
C GLN A 213 -0.15 -13.65 -9.27
N ASN A 214 -0.62 -14.23 -8.15
CA ASN A 214 0.06 -14.30 -6.85
C ASN A 214 0.70 -12.96 -6.42
N LEU A 215 -0.09 -11.88 -6.46
CA LEU A 215 0.38 -10.51 -6.26
C LEU A 215 0.93 -10.29 -4.84
N LEU A 216 0.38 -10.93 -3.80
CA LEU A 216 0.92 -10.79 -2.44
C LEU A 216 2.32 -11.40 -2.37
N PHE A 217 2.50 -12.60 -2.91
CA PHE A 217 3.79 -13.27 -2.94
C PHE A 217 4.84 -12.45 -3.73
N PHE A 218 4.42 -11.83 -4.84
CA PHE A 218 5.26 -10.89 -5.59
C PHE A 218 5.63 -9.65 -4.78
N ASP A 219 4.67 -9.04 -4.07
CA ASP A 219 4.91 -7.89 -3.18
C ASP A 219 5.98 -8.25 -2.14
N PHE A 220 5.94 -9.46 -1.56
CA PHE A 220 6.96 -9.96 -0.62
C PHE A 220 8.34 -10.25 -1.24
N GLY A 221 8.52 -10.00 -2.54
CA GLY A 221 9.79 -10.12 -3.23
C GLY A 221 10.04 -11.48 -3.88
N TYR A 222 9.10 -12.42 -3.77
CA TYR A 222 9.28 -13.74 -4.34
C TYR A 222 8.80 -13.81 -5.80
N ASP A 223 9.02 -14.96 -6.44
CA ASP A 223 8.54 -15.23 -7.80
C ASP A 223 7.08 -15.69 -7.74
N SER A 224 6.18 -14.92 -8.35
CA SER A 224 4.76 -15.23 -8.39
C SER A 224 4.38 -16.35 -9.37
N SER A 225 5.31 -16.74 -10.26
CA SER A 225 5.10 -17.75 -11.31
C SER A 225 5.72 -19.10 -10.99
N MET A 226 6.35 -19.25 -9.82
CA MET A 226 6.97 -20.50 -9.42
C MET A 226 5.96 -21.65 -9.27
N ASP A 227 6.43 -22.90 -9.32
CA ASP A 227 5.57 -24.05 -9.06
C ASP A 227 5.01 -23.97 -7.63
N ALA A 228 3.68 -23.88 -7.53
CA ALA A 228 2.98 -23.81 -6.26
C ALA A 228 3.23 -25.05 -5.38
N ASN A 229 3.62 -26.19 -5.95
CA ASN A 229 3.97 -27.41 -5.22
C ASN A 229 5.44 -27.48 -4.79
N SER A 230 6.26 -26.51 -5.18
CA SER A 230 7.64 -26.41 -4.73
C SER A 230 7.72 -26.25 -3.21
N PRO A 231 8.64 -26.95 -2.52
CA PRO A 231 8.85 -26.76 -1.07
C PRO A 231 9.26 -25.33 -0.71
N LEU A 232 9.86 -24.59 -1.66
CA LEU A 232 10.24 -23.20 -1.50
C LEU A 232 9.06 -22.29 -1.15
N VAL A 233 7.84 -22.61 -1.59
CA VAL A 233 6.65 -21.82 -1.24
C VAL A 233 6.44 -21.82 0.27
N GLU A 234 6.53 -22.98 0.91
CA GLU A 234 6.38 -23.11 2.35
C GLU A 234 7.56 -22.47 3.10
N GLU A 235 8.78 -22.64 2.60
CA GLU A 235 9.97 -21.99 3.18
C GLU A 235 9.84 -20.45 3.20
N HIS A 236 9.37 -19.86 2.11
CA HIS A 236 9.14 -18.41 2.00
C HIS A 236 7.97 -17.93 2.87
N ILE A 237 6.89 -18.71 3.00
CA ILE A 237 5.81 -18.40 3.95
C ILE A 237 6.34 -18.37 5.39
N GLN A 238 7.14 -19.35 5.78
CA GLN A 238 7.77 -19.40 7.11
C GLN A 238 8.80 -18.29 7.31
N GLU A 239 9.48 -17.87 6.24
CA GLU A 239 10.37 -16.71 6.25
C GLU A 239 9.62 -15.41 6.51
N ILE A 240 8.43 -15.23 5.92
CA ILE A 240 7.53 -14.11 6.23
C ILE A 240 7.11 -14.19 7.71
N ASP A 241 6.67 -15.35 8.21
CA ASP A 241 6.20 -15.49 9.61
C ASP A 241 7.28 -15.12 10.62
N ARG A 242 8.54 -15.52 10.35
CA ARG A 242 9.70 -15.16 11.19
C ARG A 242 10.02 -13.66 11.16
N ARG A 243 9.72 -12.95 10.07
CA ARG A 243 10.08 -11.53 9.88
C ARG A 243 9.00 -10.57 10.35
N PHE A 244 7.73 -10.94 10.23
CA PHE A 244 6.59 -10.06 10.51
C PHE A 244 5.97 -10.36 11.87
N HIS A 245 5.95 -9.34 12.73
CA HIS A 245 5.40 -9.45 14.08
C HIS A 245 3.86 -9.59 14.06
N LEU A 246 3.22 -8.96 13.06
CA LEU A 246 1.78 -9.07 12.79
C LEU A 246 1.52 -9.02 11.29
N VAL A 247 0.80 -10.02 10.81
CA VAL A 247 0.17 -10.06 9.49
C VAL A 247 -1.32 -9.87 9.71
N MET A 248 -1.82 -8.69 9.33
CA MET A 248 -3.23 -8.31 9.42
C MET A 248 -4.03 -8.92 8.27
N LEU A 249 -5.34 -9.04 8.42
CA LEU A 249 -6.25 -9.50 7.37
C LEU A 249 -7.32 -8.44 7.08
N LEU A 250 -7.53 -8.12 5.81
CA LEU A 250 -8.53 -7.14 5.40
C LEU A 250 -9.96 -7.55 5.79
N GLU A 251 -10.25 -8.85 5.74
CA GLU A 251 -11.55 -9.44 6.08
C GLU A 251 -11.91 -9.21 7.55
N TYR A 252 -10.88 -9.04 8.40
CA TYR A 252 -10.97 -8.79 9.84
C TYR A 252 -10.25 -7.48 10.19
N PHE A 253 -10.56 -6.42 9.44
CA PHE A 253 -9.81 -5.16 9.49
C PHE A 253 -9.86 -4.49 10.87
N ASP A 254 -11.01 -4.52 11.56
CA ASP A 254 -11.15 -3.91 12.88
C ASP A 254 -10.35 -4.70 13.94
N GLU A 255 -10.45 -6.03 13.94
CA GLU A 255 -9.65 -6.92 14.78
C GLU A 255 -8.15 -6.74 14.50
N SER A 256 -7.78 -6.60 13.24
CA SER A 256 -6.42 -6.33 12.80
C SER A 256 -5.87 -5.03 13.39
N LEU A 257 -6.66 -3.95 13.39
CA LEU A 257 -6.26 -2.67 13.99
C LEU A 257 -6.23 -2.74 15.52
N VAL A 258 -7.09 -3.53 16.17
CA VAL A 258 -7.03 -3.76 17.62
C VAL A 258 -5.73 -4.48 18.00
N LEU A 259 -5.35 -5.52 17.26
CA LEU A 259 -4.07 -6.22 17.43
C LEU A 259 -2.88 -5.31 17.13
N LEU A 260 -2.93 -4.49 16.08
CA LEU A 260 -1.89 -3.52 15.76
C LEU A 260 -1.71 -2.50 16.89
N LYS A 261 -2.82 -1.95 17.40
CA LYS A 261 -2.83 -1.01 18.53
C LYS A 261 -2.16 -1.64 19.76
N ASP A 262 -2.50 -2.87 20.10
CA ASP A 262 -1.93 -3.59 21.25
C ASP A 262 -0.43 -3.87 21.05
N LEU A 263 -0.04 -4.40 19.88
CA LEU A 263 1.35 -4.72 19.53
C LEU A 263 2.28 -3.50 19.61
N LEU A 264 1.78 -2.33 19.20
CA LEU A 264 2.54 -1.08 19.18
C LEU A 264 2.35 -0.25 20.46
N CYS A 265 1.49 -0.67 21.37
CA CYS A 265 1.11 0.07 22.56
C CYS A 265 0.64 1.50 22.24
N TRP A 266 -0.16 1.61 21.19
CA TRP A 266 -0.78 2.85 20.73
C TRP A 266 -2.12 3.08 21.43
N GLN A 267 -2.57 4.33 21.39
CA GLN A 267 -3.91 4.66 21.89
C GLN A 267 -4.96 4.38 20.83
N LEU A 268 -6.23 4.28 21.25
CA LEU A 268 -7.33 4.06 20.32
C LEU A 268 -7.42 5.17 19.27
N GLU A 269 -7.18 6.42 19.69
CA GLU A 269 -7.23 7.59 18.81
C GLU A 269 -6.20 7.55 17.68
N ASP A 270 -5.09 6.82 17.89
CA ASP A 270 -4.03 6.68 16.89
C ASP A 270 -4.46 5.78 15.72
N VAL A 271 -5.36 4.82 15.96
CA VAL A 271 -5.83 3.83 14.97
C VAL A 271 -7.22 4.09 14.40
N LEU A 272 -7.91 5.16 14.83
CA LEU A 272 -9.18 5.58 14.22
C LEU A 272 -9.00 5.81 12.71
N TYR A 273 -9.98 5.46 11.88
CA TYR A 273 -9.77 5.48 10.44
C TYR A 273 -11.05 5.82 9.67
N PHE A 274 -10.84 6.28 8.43
CA PHE A 274 -11.87 6.27 7.40
C PHE A 274 -11.44 5.31 6.30
N LYS A 275 -12.42 4.66 5.66
CA LYS A 275 -12.16 3.76 4.54
C LYS A 275 -11.74 4.60 3.33
N LEU A 276 -10.44 4.63 3.02
CA LEU A 276 -9.88 5.38 1.90
C LEU A 276 -9.73 4.48 0.68
N ASN A 277 -9.78 5.07 -0.51
CA ASN A 277 -9.63 4.38 -1.79
C ASN A 277 -10.66 3.24 -2.02
N ALA A 278 -11.88 3.41 -1.50
CA ALA A 278 -12.98 2.50 -1.78
C ALA A 278 -13.43 2.64 -3.24
N ARG A 279 -13.62 1.52 -3.94
CA ARG A 279 -14.11 1.52 -5.33
C ARG A 279 -15.63 1.69 -5.35
N LYS A 280 -16.17 2.46 -6.30
CA LYS A 280 -17.62 2.53 -6.53
C LYS A 280 -18.20 1.13 -6.79
N GLY A 281 -19.32 0.80 -6.13
CA GLY A 281 -19.99 -0.51 -6.27
C GLY A 281 -19.23 -1.70 -5.64
N SER A 282 -18.28 -1.47 -4.73
CA SER A 282 -17.49 -2.51 -4.06
C SER A 282 -18.18 -3.18 -2.86
N THR A 283 -19.40 -2.79 -2.52
CA THR A 283 -20.10 -3.33 -1.34
C THR A 283 -20.50 -4.80 -1.48
N VAL A 284 -20.49 -5.34 -2.70
CA VAL A 284 -20.71 -6.76 -2.97
C VAL A 284 -19.74 -7.19 -4.08
N SER A 285 -18.94 -8.23 -3.83
CA SER A 285 -18.10 -8.85 -4.87
C SER A 285 -19.01 -9.41 -5.97
N ARG A 286 -18.57 -9.33 -7.22
CA ARG A 286 -19.31 -9.89 -8.35
C ARG A 286 -18.93 -11.33 -8.66
N LEU A 287 -18.00 -11.92 -7.90
CA LEU A 287 -17.59 -13.30 -8.08
C LEU A 287 -18.73 -14.24 -7.69
N THR A 288 -19.17 -15.06 -8.65
CA THR A 288 -19.97 -16.26 -8.35
C THR A 288 -19.11 -17.25 -7.55
N PRO A 289 -19.72 -18.24 -6.85
CA PRO A 289 -18.95 -19.27 -6.16
C PRO A 289 -17.94 -19.99 -7.06
N GLU A 290 -18.32 -20.24 -8.32
CA GLU A 290 -17.45 -20.87 -9.32
C GLU A 290 -16.25 -19.98 -9.69
N LEU A 291 -16.49 -18.69 -9.98
CA LEU A 291 -15.42 -17.74 -10.28
C LEU A 291 -14.49 -17.51 -9.08
N TYR A 292 -15.02 -17.57 -7.86
CA TYR A 292 -14.22 -17.48 -6.64
C TYR A 292 -13.24 -18.65 -6.53
N GLU A 293 -13.70 -19.88 -6.78
CA GLU A 293 -12.83 -21.07 -6.77
C GLU A 293 -11.78 -21.00 -7.88
N GLN A 294 -12.16 -20.60 -9.10
CA GLN A 294 -11.22 -20.41 -10.21
C GLN A 294 -10.15 -19.35 -9.89
N ALA A 295 -10.56 -18.19 -9.33
CA ALA A 295 -9.64 -17.15 -8.93
C ALA A 295 -8.70 -17.59 -7.79
N THR A 296 -9.21 -18.39 -6.85
CA THR A 296 -8.41 -18.99 -5.76
C THR A 296 -7.40 -19.99 -6.31
N ALA A 297 -7.81 -20.87 -7.22
CA ALA A 297 -6.95 -21.86 -7.86
C ALA A 297 -5.87 -21.19 -8.74
N TRP A 298 -6.23 -20.13 -9.46
CA TRP A 298 -5.27 -19.35 -10.26
C TRP A 298 -4.19 -18.69 -9.39
N ASN A 299 -4.56 -18.26 -8.18
CA ASN A 299 -3.66 -17.63 -7.21
C ASN A 299 -3.28 -18.58 -6.06
N LEU A 300 -2.91 -19.83 -6.40
CA LEU A 300 -2.71 -20.90 -5.43
C LEU A 300 -1.62 -20.60 -4.39
N ILE A 301 -0.56 -19.87 -4.75
CA ILE A 301 0.51 -19.51 -3.80
C ILE A 301 -0.02 -18.51 -2.79
N ASP A 302 -0.72 -17.47 -3.25
CA ASP A 302 -1.37 -16.50 -2.35
C ASP A 302 -2.45 -17.17 -1.49
N ALA A 303 -3.13 -18.22 -2.01
CA ALA A 303 -4.08 -19.00 -1.22
C ALA A 303 -3.42 -19.80 -0.09
N LYS A 304 -2.25 -20.41 -0.35
CA LYS A 304 -1.44 -21.06 0.70
C LYS A 304 -0.96 -20.05 1.75
N LEU A 305 -0.44 -18.92 1.29
CA LEU A 305 0.00 -17.80 2.13
C LEU A 305 -1.13 -17.29 3.04
N TYR A 306 -2.30 -16.98 2.44
CA TYR A 306 -3.44 -16.46 3.18
C TYR A 306 -3.97 -17.48 4.20
N ARG A 307 -4.07 -18.77 3.83
CA ARG A 307 -4.49 -19.84 4.76
C ARG A 307 -3.57 -19.92 5.97
N TYR A 308 -2.26 -19.89 5.75
CA TYR A 308 -1.27 -19.91 6.83
C TYR A 308 -1.48 -18.73 7.80
N PHE A 309 -1.53 -17.51 7.26
CA PHE A 309 -1.66 -16.30 8.08
C PHE A 309 -3.06 -16.11 8.67
N ASN A 310 -4.11 -16.69 8.08
CA ASN A 310 -5.42 -16.74 8.70
C ASN A 310 -5.40 -17.59 9.98
N ALA A 311 -4.76 -18.76 9.94
CA ALA A 311 -4.57 -19.58 11.14
C ALA A 311 -3.69 -18.88 12.19
N THR A 312 -2.61 -18.19 11.78
CA THR A 312 -1.75 -17.46 12.73
C THR A 312 -2.44 -16.23 13.32
N PHE A 313 -3.25 -15.54 12.53
CA PHE A 313 -4.06 -14.40 12.95
C PHE A 313 -5.05 -14.80 14.04
N TRP A 314 -5.83 -15.86 13.82
CA TRP A 314 -6.80 -16.31 14.83
C TRP A 314 -6.14 -16.82 16.11
N ARG A 315 -4.93 -17.41 16.04
CA ARG A 315 -4.15 -17.70 17.25
C ARG A 315 -3.78 -16.43 18.02
N LYS A 316 -3.46 -15.33 17.34
CA LYS A 316 -3.22 -14.01 17.99
C LYS A 316 -4.51 -13.43 18.59
N VAL A 317 -5.65 -13.60 17.93
CA VAL A 317 -6.97 -13.21 18.47
C VAL A 317 -7.31 -14.01 19.74
N GLU A 318 -7.07 -15.33 19.75
CA GLU A 318 -7.26 -16.15 20.97
C GLU A 318 -6.35 -15.68 22.11
N ALA A 319 -5.07 -15.43 21.82
CA ALA A 319 -4.11 -14.95 22.82
C ALA A 319 -4.48 -13.56 23.36
N TYR A 320 -5.09 -12.70 22.54
CA TYR A 320 -5.64 -11.41 22.96
C TYR A 320 -6.89 -11.57 23.85
N GLY A 321 -7.66 -12.64 23.62
CA GLY A 321 -8.92 -12.96 24.28
C GLY A 321 -10.13 -12.48 23.49
N ARG A 322 -11.04 -13.42 23.14
CA ARG A 322 -12.22 -13.14 22.29
C ARG A 322 -13.16 -12.07 22.86
N GLU A 323 -13.44 -12.11 24.16
CA GLU A 323 -14.31 -11.12 24.79
C GLU A 323 -13.68 -9.73 24.79
N ARG A 324 -12.38 -9.65 25.07
CA ARG A 324 -11.62 -8.38 25.00
C ARG A 324 -11.60 -7.86 23.57
N MET A 325 -11.36 -8.72 22.59
CA MET A 325 -11.41 -8.38 21.16
C MET A 325 -12.76 -7.78 20.78
N ALA A 326 -13.87 -8.45 21.11
CA ALA A 326 -15.21 -7.98 20.78
C ALA A 326 -15.52 -6.59 21.39
N ARG A 327 -15.12 -6.36 22.65
CA ARG A 327 -15.28 -5.04 23.31
C ARG A 327 -14.46 -3.96 22.63
N ASP A 328 -13.19 -4.22 22.34
CA ASP A 328 -12.28 -3.23 21.76
C ASP A 328 -12.62 -2.92 20.30
N VAL A 329 -13.11 -3.91 19.54
CA VAL A 329 -13.68 -3.71 18.19
C VAL A 329 -14.93 -2.85 18.25
N ALA A 330 -15.87 -3.15 19.15
CA ALA A 330 -17.08 -2.34 19.31
C ALA A 330 -16.75 -0.89 19.67
N GLU A 331 -15.75 -0.67 20.51
CA GLU A 331 -15.27 0.64 20.89
C GLU A 331 -14.60 1.39 19.72
N LEU A 332 -13.75 0.71 18.94
CA LEU A 332 -13.16 1.25 17.71
C LEU A 332 -14.24 1.67 16.70
N GLN A 333 -15.25 0.83 16.47
CA GLN A 333 -16.36 1.13 15.57
C GLN A 333 -17.19 2.33 16.07
N ARG A 334 -17.42 2.42 17.37
CA ARG A 334 -18.15 3.53 18.00
C ARG A 334 -17.43 4.86 17.80
N GLU A 335 -16.13 4.91 18.08
CA GLU A 335 -15.33 6.14 17.91
C GLU A 335 -15.11 6.49 16.43
N ASN A 336 -14.97 5.50 15.53
CA ASN A 336 -14.97 5.75 14.08
C ASN A 336 -16.29 6.38 13.60
N LYS A 337 -17.44 5.85 14.02
CA LYS A 337 -18.77 6.39 13.65
C LYS A 337 -18.96 7.83 14.16
N LYS A 338 -18.48 8.10 15.38
CA LYS A 338 -18.45 9.45 15.94
C LYS A 338 -17.58 10.38 15.09
N MET A 339 -16.37 9.97 14.73
CA MET A 339 -15.50 10.76 13.86
C MET A 339 -16.11 10.99 12.46
N THR A 340 -16.79 10.00 11.89
CA THR A 340 -17.55 10.17 10.63
C THR A 340 -18.57 11.30 10.76
N SER A 341 -19.37 11.31 11.83
CA SER A 341 -20.40 12.35 12.05
C SER A 341 -19.82 13.78 12.22
N ILE A 342 -18.61 13.87 12.77
CA ILE A 342 -17.89 15.12 13.00
C ILE A 342 -17.25 15.62 11.70
N CYS A 343 -16.57 14.74 10.96
CA CYS A 343 -15.65 15.11 9.89
C CYS A 343 -16.28 15.10 8.49
N ILE A 344 -17.19 14.18 8.20
CA ILE A 344 -17.63 13.86 6.83
C ILE A 344 -18.95 14.55 6.53
N ASP A 345 -18.98 15.34 5.46
CA ASP A 345 -20.22 15.96 4.98
C ASP A 345 -21.16 14.88 4.43
N GLY A 346 -22.42 14.90 4.86
CA GLY A 346 -23.39 13.85 4.56
C GLY A 346 -23.09 12.47 5.18
N GLY A 347 -21.95 12.27 5.83
CA GLY A 347 -21.59 11.02 6.52
C GLY A 347 -21.28 9.82 5.60
N HIS A 348 -21.09 10.03 4.29
CA HIS A 348 -20.86 8.96 3.32
C HIS A 348 -19.78 9.33 2.29
N ALA A 349 -19.23 8.32 1.62
CA ALA A 349 -18.29 8.51 0.52
C ALA A 349 -19.03 8.97 -0.75
N VAL A 350 -18.39 9.80 -1.55
CA VAL A 350 -18.93 10.37 -2.79
C VAL A 350 -18.02 10.08 -3.98
N ASP A 351 -18.58 10.16 -5.18
CA ASP A 351 -17.81 10.11 -6.42
C ASP A 351 -16.75 11.22 -6.46
N ALA A 352 -15.60 10.95 -7.09
CA ALA A 352 -14.49 11.90 -7.17
C ALA A 352 -14.90 13.25 -7.80
N SER A 353 -15.82 13.23 -8.77
CA SER A 353 -16.38 14.43 -9.40
C SER A 353 -17.28 15.26 -8.48
N ALA A 354 -17.80 14.67 -7.41
CA ALA A 354 -18.64 15.34 -6.41
C ALA A 354 -17.83 15.86 -5.20
N ILE A 355 -16.51 15.69 -5.20
CA ILE A 355 -15.63 16.22 -4.16
C ILE A 355 -15.38 17.71 -4.43
N GLN A 356 -15.73 18.55 -3.46
CA GLN A 356 -15.70 20.01 -3.57
C GLN A 356 -14.28 20.58 -3.56
N GLU A 357 -13.37 19.96 -2.81
CA GLU A 357 -11.98 20.41 -2.70
C GLU A 357 -11.06 19.54 -3.56
N SER A 358 -10.40 20.14 -4.56
CA SER A 358 -9.45 19.42 -5.43
C SER A 358 -8.32 18.76 -4.65
N SER A 359 -7.86 19.37 -3.56
CA SER A 359 -6.86 18.81 -2.64
C SER A 359 -7.30 17.55 -1.88
N MET A 360 -8.59 17.18 -1.95
CA MET A 360 -9.16 15.97 -1.35
C MET A 360 -9.56 14.92 -2.40
N GLN A 361 -9.31 15.18 -3.68
CA GLN A 361 -9.65 14.23 -4.73
C GLN A 361 -8.65 13.06 -4.74
N PRO A 362 -9.12 11.80 -4.60
CA PRO A 362 -8.25 10.65 -4.69
C PRO A 362 -7.80 10.44 -6.13
N TRP A 363 -6.62 9.82 -6.28
CA TRP A 363 -6.12 9.38 -7.58
C TRP A 363 -7.14 8.48 -8.29
N GLN A 364 -7.44 8.80 -9.54
CA GLN A 364 -8.28 7.95 -10.38
C GLN A 364 -7.40 7.06 -11.28
N PRO A 365 -7.60 5.73 -11.26
CA PRO A 365 -6.98 4.84 -12.24
C PRO A 365 -7.56 5.11 -13.63
N LEU A 366 -6.87 4.63 -14.67
CA LEU A 366 -7.40 4.66 -16.03
C LEU A 366 -8.64 3.76 -16.13
N GLY A 367 -9.64 4.17 -16.90
CA GLY A 367 -10.87 3.40 -17.15
C GLY A 367 -12.10 3.85 -16.33
N GLU A 368 -13.18 3.07 -16.41
CA GLU A 368 -14.52 3.51 -15.98
C GLU A 368 -14.78 3.45 -14.47
N LYS A 369 -13.95 2.71 -13.70
CA LYS A 369 -14.22 2.48 -12.28
C LYS A 369 -13.60 3.60 -11.43
N THR A 370 -14.46 4.39 -10.80
CA THR A 370 -14.06 5.52 -9.94
C THR A 370 -13.69 5.09 -8.53
N ILE A 371 -12.66 5.72 -7.99
CA ILE A 371 -12.30 5.65 -6.58
C ILE A 371 -13.07 6.75 -5.84
N LEU A 372 -13.83 6.35 -4.83
CA LEU A 372 -14.62 7.24 -3.98
C LEU A 372 -13.71 8.02 -3.02
N GLY A 373 -14.16 9.22 -2.67
CA GLY A 373 -13.56 10.03 -1.61
C GLY A 373 -14.62 10.63 -0.72
N TYR A 374 -14.29 11.71 -0.02
CA TYR A 374 -15.17 12.32 0.97
C TYR A 374 -15.12 13.83 0.89
N ASN A 375 -16.25 14.47 1.19
CA ASN A 375 -16.31 15.89 1.43
C ASN A 375 -16.07 16.17 2.92
N LEU A 376 -15.18 17.13 3.22
CA LEU A 376 -14.96 17.62 4.57
C LEU A 376 -16.17 18.47 5.00
N LYS A 377 -16.69 18.24 6.20
CA LYS A 377 -17.80 19.02 6.75
C LYS A 377 -17.40 20.49 6.93
N LYS A 378 -18.27 21.42 6.51
CA LYS A 378 -17.98 22.87 6.54
C LYS A 378 -17.81 23.45 7.95
N LYS A 379 -18.56 22.94 8.93
CA LYS A 379 -18.53 23.40 10.33
C LYS A 379 -17.98 22.31 11.22
N ILE A 380 -16.67 22.36 11.49
CA ILE A 380 -15.96 21.46 12.41
C ILE A 380 -15.39 22.30 13.55
N SER A 381 -15.53 21.82 14.79
CA SER A 381 -14.89 22.47 15.95
C SER A 381 -13.38 22.59 15.78
N LYS A 382 -12.75 23.66 16.30
CA LYS A 382 -11.29 23.86 16.22
C LYS A 382 -10.49 22.65 16.71
N LYS A 383 -10.99 21.93 17.73
CA LYS A 383 -10.36 20.70 18.27
C LYS A 383 -10.18 19.61 17.22
N HIS A 384 -11.14 19.41 16.32
CA HIS A 384 -11.16 18.28 15.39
C HIS A 384 -10.73 18.67 13.96
N GLN A 385 -10.67 19.96 13.62
CA GLN A 385 -10.43 20.44 12.26
C GLN A 385 -9.16 19.84 11.63
N LYS A 386 -8.03 19.89 12.34
CA LYS A 386 -6.75 19.37 11.84
C LYS A 386 -6.78 17.84 11.69
N LEU A 387 -7.38 17.13 12.65
CA LEU A 387 -7.48 15.67 12.61
C LEU A 387 -8.39 15.24 11.44
N CYS A 388 -9.62 15.76 11.36
CA CYS A 388 -10.56 15.45 10.29
C CYS A 388 -9.95 15.64 8.90
N ARG A 389 -9.24 16.76 8.69
CA ARG A 389 -8.49 17.01 7.45
C ARG A 389 -7.58 15.83 7.12
N LYS A 390 -6.66 15.50 8.03
CA LYS A 390 -5.68 14.43 7.84
C LYS A 390 -6.29 13.06 7.62
N MET A 391 -7.36 12.72 8.33
CA MET A 391 -8.06 11.43 8.16
C MET A 391 -8.66 11.27 6.76
N LEU A 392 -8.98 12.38 6.10
CA LEU A 392 -9.61 12.40 4.77
C LEU A 392 -8.61 12.67 3.64
N THR A 393 -7.42 13.20 3.95
CA THR A 393 -6.37 13.47 2.94
C THR A 393 -5.96 12.17 2.24
N PRO A 394 -6.10 12.08 0.91
CA PRO A 394 -5.66 10.90 0.17
C PRO A 394 -4.12 10.77 0.15
N GLU A 395 -3.65 9.56 -0.13
CA GLU A 395 -2.26 9.16 0.04
C GLU A 395 -1.23 10.07 -0.67
N ILE A 396 -1.46 10.43 -1.93
CA ILE A 396 -0.52 11.24 -2.73
C ILE A 396 -0.40 12.66 -2.16
N GLN A 397 -1.52 13.25 -1.74
CA GLN A 397 -1.56 14.56 -1.14
C GLN A 397 -0.88 14.53 0.23
N TYR A 398 -1.14 13.53 1.05
CA TYR A 398 -0.53 13.44 2.37
C TYR A 398 0.99 13.18 2.28
N LEU A 399 1.46 12.38 1.31
CA LEU A 399 2.88 12.25 1.01
C LEU A 399 3.53 13.61 0.68
N THR A 400 2.85 14.43 -0.12
CA THR A 400 3.30 15.79 -0.45
C THR A 400 3.37 16.65 0.81
N ASP A 401 2.34 16.62 1.66
CA ASP A 401 2.28 17.39 2.90
C ASP A 401 3.40 17.01 3.88
N LEU A 402 3.86 15.76 3.85
CA LEU A 402 4.97 15.24 4.66
C LEU A 402 6.35 15.42 3.99
N GLY A 403 6.42 16.06 2.83
CA GLY A 403 7.68 16.42 2.17
C GLY A 403 8.26 15.37 1.22
N ALA A 404 7.48 14.38 0.79
CA ALA A 404 7.91 13.45 -0.25
C ALA A 404 8.01 14.16 -1.61
N ASN A 405 9.08 13.88 -2.35
CA ASN A 405 9.27 14.34 -3.71
C ASN A 405 8.45 13.46 -4.67
N LEU A 406 7.41 14.01 -5.29
CA LEU A 406 6.49 13.25 -6.17
C LEU A 406 6.46 13.79 -7.61
N TRP A 407 7.55 14.38 -8.11
CA TRP A 407 7.54 15.06 -9.42
C TRP A 407 7.13 14.15 -10.59
N ILE A 408 7.52 12.88 -10.59
CA ILE A 408 7.14 11.90 -11.62
C ILE A 408 5.65 11.59 -11.52
N THR A 409 5.15 11.31 -10.31
CA THR A 409 3.73 11.05 -10.08
C THR A 409 2.85 12.24 -10.48
N LYS A 410 3.29 13.47 -10.17
CA LYS A 410 2.60 14.71 -10.57
C LYS A 410 2.61 14.89 -12.08
N LEU A 411 3.74 14.65 -12.75
CA LEU A 411 3.83 14.69 -14.22
C LEU A 411 2.84 13.72 -14.87
N TRP A 412 2.76 12.48 -14.40
CA TRP A 412 1.78 11.51 -14.89
C TRP A 412 0.33 11.95 -14.67
N SER A 413 0.03 12.60 -13.54
CA SER A 413 -1.29 13.22 -13.33
C SER A 413 -1.62 14.22 -14.44
N TYR A 414 -0.69 15.15 -14.72
CA TYR A 414 -0.89 16.16 -15.75
C TYR A 414 -1.05 15.56 -17.15
N VAL A 415 -0.25 14.53 -17.48
CA VAL A 415 -0.35 13.85 -18.78
C VAL A 415 -1.71 13.18 -18.93
N ARG A 416 -2.19 12.46 -17.90
CA ARG A 416 -3.54 11.85 -17.92
C ARG A 416 -4.62 12.91 -18.13
N ASP A 417 -4.58 13.98 -17.34
CA ASP A 417 -5.60 15.03 -17.39
C ASP A 417 -5.59 15.78 -18.74
N PHE A 418 -4.40 15.97 -19.35
CA PHE A 418 -4.24 16.53 -20.69
C PHE A 418 -4.79 15.62 -21.79
N LEU A 419 -4.53 14.33 -21.71
CA LEU A 419 -4.99 13.34 -22.70
C LEU A 419 -6.49 13.01 -22.56
N LYS A 420 -7.18 13.54 -21.53
CA LYS A 420 -8.57 13.19 -21.17
C LYS A 420 -8.78 11.68 -21.11
N TRP A 421 -7.77 10.98 -20.60
CA TRP A 421 -7.74 9.52 -20.46
C TRP A 421 -8.46 9.04 -19.21
#